data_AF-A0A806J6Q7-F1
#
_entry.id   AF-A0A806J6Q7-F1
#
_cell.length_a   1.000
_cell.length_b   1.000
_cell.length_c   1.000
_cell.angle_alpha   90.00
_cell.angle_beta   90.00
_cell.angle_gamma   90.00
#
_symmetry.space_group_name_H-M   'P 1'
#
loop_
_entity.id
_entity.type
_entity.pdbx_description
1 polymer ?
#
loop_
_entity_poly.entity_id
_entity_poly.type
_entity_poly.pdbx_seq_one_letter_code
_entity_poly.pdbx_strand_id
1 'polypeptide(L)'
;MDTSLFSATFQSALISTLSRSLGDFDSHINGTLIHSDNFQALNLLQARYREQVKCIYIDPPYNTGGDGFIYKDGYQSASWGTLIHNRLILAKSLLNQSGAIFQSIDDNEQAHLKLISDSLFGKENFIGVIPRLTSAQRPSQEDYFSITHDYIISHVKNKNLIFIM
;
A
#
# COMPACT_ATOMS: atom_id res chain seq x y z
N MET A 1 9.95 0.86 12.54
CA MET A 1 11.37 1.17 12.80
C MET A 1 12.12 -0.13 12.67
N ASP A 2 12.94 -0.28 11.64
CA ASP A 2 13.81 -1.45 11.50
C ASP A 2 14.86 -1.37 12.61
N THR A 3 14.66 -2.15 13.67
CA THR A 3 15.55 -2.12 14.85
C THR A 3 16.88 -2.82 14.58
N SER A 4 16.99 -3.59 13.48
CA SER A 4 18.18 -4.41 13.18
C SER A 4 19.46 -3.60 12.96
N LEU A 5 19.33 -2.32 12.60
CA LEU A 5 20.44 -1.39 12.39
C LEU A 5 20.88 -0.66 13.67
N PHE A 6 20.16 -0.84 14.78
CA PHE A 6 20.46 -0.17 16.05
C PHE A 6 21.19 -1.12 17.00
N SER A 7 22.16 -0.58 17.74
CA SER A 7 22.86 -1.36 18.76
C SER A 7 21.87 -1.87 19.82
N ALA A 8 22.13 -3.06 20.37
CA ALA A 8 21.32 -3.62 21.45
C ALA A 8 21.18 -2.65 22.64
N THR A 9 22.21 -1.84 22.90
CA THR A 9 22.21 -0.78 23.91
C THR A 9 21.21 0.33 23.57
N PHE A 10 21.13 0.77 22.32
CA PHE A 10 20.15 1.76 21.89
C PHE A 10 18.73 1.22 21.97
N GLN A 11 18.49 -0.01 21.49
CA GLN A 11 17.17 -0.65 21.59
C GLN A 11 16.69 -0.73 23.04
N SER A 12 17.57 -1.16 23.95
CA SER A 12 17.26 -1.28 25.38
C SER A 12 17.00 0.09 26.02
N ALA A 13 17.80 1.11 25.67
CA ALA A 13 17.61 2.48 26.17
C ALA A 13 16.30 3.09 25.65
N LEU A 14 15.94 2.83 24.39
CA LEU A 14 14.70 3.29 23.78
C LEU A 14 13.49 2.65 24.47
N ILE A 15 13.49 1.32 24.62
CA ILE A 15 12.41 0.60 25.30
C ILE A 15 12.26 1.10 26.74
N SER A 16 13.37 1.20 27.49
CA SER A 16 13.36 1.73 28.86
C SER A 16 12.78 3.15 28.94
N THR A 17 13.14 4.01 27.99
CA THR A 17 12.63 5.39 27.94
C THR A 17 11.13 5.42 27.65
N LEU A 18 10.67 4.65 26.66
CA LEU A 18 9.26 4.57 26.28
C LEU A 18 8.40 3.96 27.39
N SER A 19 8.86 2.86 28.01
CA SER A 19 8.17 2.23 29.15
C SER A 19 8.08 3.18 30.36
N ARG A 20 9.10 4.02 30.59
CA ARG A 20 9.06 5.01 31.69
C ARG A 20 8.09 6.16 31.43
N SER A 21 7.96 6.61 30.18
CA SER A 21 7.09 7.74 29.82
C SER A 21 5.63 7.35 29.59
N LEU A 22 5.39 6.16 29.05
CA LEU A 22 4.06 5.69 28.61
C LEU A 22 3.48 4.60 29.51
N GLY A 23 4.24 4.09 30.49
CA GLY A 23 3.80 2.98 31.34
C GLY A 23 3.76 1.66 30.57
N ASP A 24 2.67 0.90 30.71
CA ASP A 24 2.45 -0.32 29.92
C ASP A 24 2.14 0.04 28.46
N PHE A 25 3.20 0.17 27.66
CA PHE A 25 3.15 0.54 26.25
C PHE A 25 2.24 -0.37 25.41
N ASP A 26 2.20 -1.67 25.73
CA ASP A 26 1.42 -2.65 24.96
C ASP A 26 -0.09 -2.44 25.14
N SER A 27 -0.53 -1.98 26.32
CA SER A 27 -1.94 -1.66 26.57
C SER A 27 -2.46 -0.46 25.74
N HIS A 28 -1.54 0.36 25.21
CA HIS A 28 -1.87 1.55 24.42
C HIS A 28 -1.82 1.30 22.90
N ILE A 29 -1.45 0.09 22.46
CA ILE A 29 -1.29 -0.25 21.05
C ILE A 29 -2.30 -1.32 20.64
N ASN A 30 -3.05 -1.00 19.60
CA ASN A 30 -4.05 -1.88 18.99
C ASN A 30 -3.66 -2.30 17.56
N GLY A 31 -2.49 -1.87 17.09
CA GLY A 31 -1.93 -2.24 15.79
C GLY A 31 -1.17 -3.58 15.83
N THR A 32 -1.26 -4.34 14.76
CA THR A 32 -0.47 -5.57 14.57
C THR A 32 0.54 -5.34 13.44
N LEU A 33 1.82 -5.56 13.72
CA LEU A 33 2.89 -5.55 12.72
C LEU A 33 3.23 -6.99 12.33
N ILE A 34 3.29 -7.26 11.03
CA ILE A 34 3.63 -8.60 10.51
C ILE A 34 4.88 -8.46 9.65
N HIS A 35 5.92 -9.23 9.99
CA HIS A 35 7.14 -9.34 9.20
C HIS A 35 7.12 -10.67 8.42
N SER A 36 6.80 -10.61 7.13
CA SER A 36 6.68 -11.77 6.25
C SER A 36 6.62 -11.29 4.79
N ASP A 37 6.73 -12.20 3.82
CA ASP A 37 6.25 -11.92 2.48
C ASP A 37 4.74 -11.65 2.53
N ASN A 38 4.31 -10.54 1.94
CA ASN A 38 2.93 -10.07 2.03
C ASN A 38 1.92 -11.05 1.40
N PHE A 39 2.30 -11.87 0.42
CA PHE A 39 1.38 -12.88 -0.12
C PHE A 39 1.08 -13.96 0.93
N GLN A 40 2.09 -14.42 1.66
CA GLN A 40 1.90 -15.39 2.75
C GLN A 40 1.14 -14.78 3.93
N ALA A 41 1.48 -13.55 4.32
CA ALA A 41 0.79 -12.83 5.39
C ALA A 41 -0.70 -12.63 5.06
N LEU A 42 -1.03 -12.17 3.85
CA LEU A 42 -2.41 -11.96 3.42
C LEU A 42 -3.21 -13.26 3.40
N ASN A 43 -2.60 -14.40 3.05
CA ASN A 43 -3.22 -15.72 3.14
C ASN A 43 -3.54 -16.11 4.58
N LEU A 44 -2.58 -15.94 5.50
CA LEU A 44 -2.79 -16.25 6.92
C LEU A 44 -3.90 -15.38 7.53
N LEU A 45 -3.92 -14.08 7.18
CA LEU A 45 -4.91 -13.13 7.67
C LEU A 45 -6.35 -13.48 7.27
N GLN A 46 -6.55 -14.25 6.20
CA GLN A 46 -7.89 -14.67 5.78
C GLN A 46 -8.66 -15.40 6.87
N ALA A 47 -7.99 -16.20 7.70
CA ALA A 47 -8.65 -16.99 8.73
C ALA A 47 -9.36 -16.13 9.79
N ARG A 48 -8.82 -14.93 10.06
CA ARG A 48 -9.31 -14.05 11.12
C ARG A 48 -10.01 -12.79 10.61
N TYR A 49 -9.54 -12.20 9.52
CA TYR A 49 -9.91 -10.84 9.11
C TYR A 49 -10.67 -10.76 7.78
N ARG A 50 -11.08 -11.90 7.21
CA ARG A 50 -11.91 -11.93 6.02
C ARG A 50 -13.18 -11.08 6.22
N GLU A 51 -13.45 -10.23 5.24
CA GLU A 51 -14.56 -9.27 5.21
C GLU A 51 -14.68 -8.30 6.40
N GLN A 52 -13.58 -8.02 7.11
CA GLN A 52 -13.60 -7.14 8.28
C GLN A 52 -12.85 -5.82 8.05
N VAL A 53 -11.93 -5.78 7.08
CA VAL A 53 -11.08 -4.60 6.86
C VAL A 53 -11.88 -3.50 6.19
N LYS A 54 -11.90 -2.30 6.78
CA LYS A 54 -12.63 -1.15 6.24
C LYS A 54 -11.83 -0.38 5.18
N CYS A 55 -10.51 -0.31 5.34
CA CYS A 55 -9.64 0.45 4.46
C CYS A 55 -8.33 -0.32 4.25
N ILE A 56 -7.88 -0.37 3.00
CA ILE A 56 -6.56 -0.85 2.64
C ILE A 56 -5.85 0.29 1.91
N TYR A 57 -4.61 0.56 2.29
CA TYR A 57 -3.72 1.44 1.55
C TYR A 57 -2.46 0.65 1.20
N ILE A 58 -2.02 0.74 -0.05
CA ILE A 58 -0.77 0.12 -0.51
C ILE A 58 0.06 1.11 -1.32
N ASP A 59 1.37 0.94 -1.21
CA ASP A 59 2.40 1.64 -1.97
C ASP A 59 3.29 0.58 -2.65
N PRO A 60 2.81 -0.06 -3.73
CA PRO A 60 3.54 -1.10 -4.44
C PRO A 60 4.81 -0.53 -5.12
N PRO A 61 5.76 -1.37 -5.55
CA PRO A 61 6.89 -0.89 -6.36
C PRO A 61 6.39 -0.28 -7.68
N TYR A 62 6.91 0.88 -8.07
CA TYR A 62 6.44 1.63 -9.23
C TYR A 62 7.01 1.12 -10.58
N ASN A 63 7.97 0.20 -10.53
CA ASN A 63 8.62 -0.38 -11.71
C ASN A 63 9.40 0.66 -12.55
N THR A 64 10.09 1.59 -11.88
CA THR A 64 10.88 2.67 -12.48
C THR A 64 12.20 2.22 -13.11
N GLY A 65 12.65 0.99 -12.79
CA GLY A 65 13.97 0.48 -13.22
C GLY A 65 15.17 1.12 -12.50
N GLY A 66 14.92 1.98 -11.51
CA GLY A 66 15.92 2.62 -10.66
C GLY A 66 16.18 1.84 -9.36
N ASP A 67 17.46 1.65 -9.06
CA ASP A 67 18.03 0.89 -7.96
C ASP A 67 18.07 1.68 -6.64
N GLY A 68 16.90 2.07 -6.13
CA GLY A 68 16.76 2.78 -4.85
C GLY A 68 15.95 2.07 -3.76
N PHE A 69 15.21 1.00 -4.10
CA PHE A 69 14.34 0.27 -3.16
C PHE A 69 14.80 -1.18 -2.94
N ILE A 70 14.44 -1.75 -1.79
CA ILE A 70 14.73 -3.15 -1.41
C ILE A 70 14.00 -4.16 -2.34
N TYR A 71 13.00 -3.71 -3.09
CA TYR A 71 12.29 -4.53 -4.05
C TYR A 71 12.98 -4.51 -5.41
N LYS A 72 12.98 -5.65 -6.11
CA LYS A 72 13.42 -5.73 -7.49
C LYS A 72 12.59 -4.75 -8.33
N ASP A 73 13.21 -3.66 -8.77
CA ASP A 73 12.61 -2.64 -9.60
C ASP A 73 13.13 -2.87 -11.04
N GLY A 74 12.25 -3.11 -12.02
CA GLY A 74 12.61 -3.61 -13.36
C GLY A 74 12.01 -4.96 -13.73
N TYR A 75 10.80 -5.25 -13.25
CA TYR A 75 10.02 -6.38 -13.77
C TYR A 75 9.56 -6.09 -15.20
N GLN A 76 9.44 -7.14 -16.03
CA GLN A 76 8.55 -7.05 -17.19
C GLN A 76 7.13 -6.78 -16.69
N SER A 77 6.37 -5.90 -17.34
CA SER A 77 5.04 -5.48 -16.85
C SER A 77 4.07 -6.66 -16.62
N ALA A 78 4.20 -7.77 -17.36
CA ALA A 78 3.45 -8.99 -17.10
C ALA A 78 3.78 -9.64 -15.74
N SER A 79 5.07 -9.66 -15.36
CA SER A 79 5.54 -10.17 -14.07
C SER A 79 5.11 -9.26 -12.92
N TRP A 80 5.23 -7.93 -13.11
CA TRP A 80 4.72 -6.95 -12.15
C TRP A 80 3.21 -7.10 -11.95
N GLY A 81 2.46 -7.19 -13.05
CA GLY A 81 1.01 -7.38 -13.02
C GLY A 81 0.61 -8.66 -12.28
N THR A 82 1.32 -9.77 -12.51
CA THR A 82 1.09 -11.03 -11.79
C THR A 82 1.35 -10.89 -10.29
N LEU A 83 2.44 -10.21 -9.90
CA LEU A 83 2.79 -9.95 -8.51
C LEU A 83 1.66 -9.20 -7.78
N ILE A 84 1.16 -8.13 -8.40
CA ILE A 84 0.11 -7.26 -7.87
C ILE A 84 -1.24 -7.98 -7.85
N HIS A 85 -1.64 -8.60 -8.95
CA HIS A 85 -2.91 -9.31 -9.07
C HIS A 85 -3.10 -10.36 -7.96
N ASN A 86 -2.06 -11.17 -7.70
CA ASN A 86 -2.12 -12.22 -6.68
C ASN A 86 -2.34 -11.65 -5.26
N ARG A 87 -1.84 -10.45 -4.98
CA ARG A 87 -2.01 -9.77 -3.68
C ARG A 87 -3.36 -9.08 -3.59
N LEU A 88 -3.79 -8.41 -4.66
CA LEU A 88 -5.07 -7.69 -4.69
C LEU A 88 -6.28 -8.62 -4.56
N ILE A 89 -6.22 -9.84 -5.09
CA ILE A 89 -7.26 -10.87 -4.83
C ILE A 89 -7.42 -11.16 -3.34
N LEU A 90 -6.30 -11.34 -2.62
CA LEU A 90 -6.32 -11.63 -1.19
C LEU A 90 -6.76 -10.40 -0.38
N ALA A 91 -6.28 -9.21 -0.75
CA ALA A 91 -6.66 -7.94 -0.14
C ALA A 91 -8.17 -7.67 -0.29
N LYS A 92 -8.74 -7.87 -1.48
CA LYS A 92 -10.19 -7.75 -1.75
C LYS A 92 -11.02 -8.65 -0.83
N SER A 93 -10.52 -9.86 -0.54
CA SER A 93 -11.21 -10.82 0.33
C SER A 93 -11.23 -10.37 1.81
N LEU A 94 -10.23 -9.58 2.24
CA LEU A 94 -10.20 -9.00 3.59
C LEU A 94 -11.14 -7.80 3.75
N LEU A 95 -11.38 -7.04 2.67
CA LEU A 95 -12.25 -5.87 2.73
C LEU A 95 -13.69 -6.25 3.10
N ASN A 96 -14.31 -5.51 4.01
CA ASN A 96 -15.75 -5.57 4.23
C ASN A 96 -16.50 -4.97 3.03
N GLN A 97 -17.81 -5.23 2.93
CA GLN A 97 -18.61 -4.85 1.77
C GLN A 97 -18.62 -3.33 1.48
N SER A 98 -18.49 -2.51 2.52
CA SER A 98 -18.39 -1.04 2.42
C SER A 98 -16.94 -0.52 2.39
N GLY A 99 -15.97 -1.43 2.23
CA GLY A 99 -14.54 -1.14 2.35
C GLY A 99 -13.96 -0.56 1.07
N ALA A 100 -12.87 0.19 1.23
CA ALA A 100 -12.15 0.85 0.13
C ALA A 100 -10.68 0.45 0.09
N ILE A 101 -10.10 0.47 -1.10
CA ILE A 101 -8.66 0.32 -1.33
C ILE A 101 -8.11 1.54 -2.05
N PHE A 102 -6.94 1.99 -1.61
CA PHE A 102 -6.19 3.11 -2.15
C PHE A 102 -4.78 2.63 -2.51
N GLN A 103 -4.34 2.93 -3.73
CA GLN A 103 -3.12 2.34 -4.28
C GLN A 103 -2.30 3.44 -4.93
N SER A 104 -1.15 3.75 -4.35
CA SER A 104 -0.22 4.74 -4.90
C SER A 104 0.55 4.15 -6.07
N ILE A 105 0.79 4.94 -7.11
CA ILE A 105 1.48 4.53 -8.33
C ILE A 105 1.95 5.75 -9.13
N ASP A 106 2.97 5.61 -9.97
CA ASP A 106 3.36 6.62 -10.97
C ASP A 106 2.90 6.22 -12.39
N ASP A 107 3.35 6.99 -13.38
CA ASP A 107 3.00 6.78 -14.79
C ASP A 107 3.44 5.44 -15.38
N ASN A 108 4.47 4.77 -14.82
CA ASN A 108 5.03 3.55 -15.41
C ASN A 108 4.02 2.40 -15.43
N GLU A 109 3.27 2.23 -14.33
CA GLU A 109 2.37 1.10 -14.14
C GLU A 109 0.93 1.50 -13.80
N GLN A 110 0.57 2.79 -13.78
CA GLN A 110 -0.80 3.23 -13.45
C GLN A 110 -1.87 2.54 -14.32
N ALA A 111 -1.60 2.38 -15.62
CA ALA A 111 -2.56 1.83 -16.56
C ALA A 111 -2.78 0.33 -16.29
N HIS A 112 -1.70 -0.41 -16.05
CA HIS A 112 -1.77 -1.82 -15.68
C HIS A 112 -2.45 -2.01 -14.33
N LEU A 113 -2.08 -1.21 -13.32
CA LEU A 113 -2.71 -1.25 -12.00
C LEU A 113 -4.22 -0.99 -12.09
N LYS A 114 -4.62 -0.01 -12.90
CA LYS A 114 -6.04 0.32 -13.12
C LYS A 114 -6.78 -0.85 -13.75
N LEU A 115 -6.22 -1.47 -14.79
CA LEU A 115 -6.84 -2.62 -15.46
C LEU A 115 -6.97 -3.83 -14.54
N ILE A 116 -5.94 -4.13 -13.74
CA ILE A 116 -5.96 -5.22 -12.75
C ILE A 116 -7.00 -4.91 -11.66
N SER A 117 -7.04 -3.68 -11.17
CA SER A 117 -8.00 -3.29 -10.13
C SER A 117 -9.43 -3.33 -10.66
N ASP A 118 -9.67 -2.88 -11.88
CA ASP A 118 -10.98 -2.95 -12.54
C ASP A 118 -11.44 -4.39 -12.75
N SER A 119 -10.55 -5.31 -13.13
CA SER A 119 -10.92 -6.71 -13.32
C SER A 119 -11.27 -7.40 -12.00
N LEU A 120 -10.61 -7.00 -10.91
CA LEU A 120 -10.84 -7.57 -9.58
C LEU A 120 -12.02 -6.94 -8.85
N PHE A 121 -12.13 -5.62 -8.81
CA PHE A 121 -13.15 -4.90 -8.06
C PHE A 121 -14.40 -4.60 -8.89
N GLY A 122 -14.33 -4.67 -10.21
CA GLY A 122 -15.39 -4.21 -11.11
C GLY A 122 -15.22 -2.72 -11.45
N LYS A 123 -15.36 -2.38 -12.74
CA LYS A 123 -15.23 -1.00 -13.24
C LYS A 123 -16.24 -0.05 -12.59
N GLU A 124 -17.43 -0.56 -12.28
CA GLU A 124 -18.50 0.16 -11.60
C GLU A 124 -18.12 0.57 -10.17
N ASN A 125 -17.22 -0.19 -9.53
CA ASN A 125 -16.75 0.07 -8.18
C ASN A 125 -15.50 0.95 -8.12
N PHE A 126 -15.07 1.48 -9.26
CA PHE A 126 -14.05 2.54 -9.30
C PHE A 126 -14.62 3.85 -8.72
N ILE A 127 -13.85 4.50 -7.84
CA ILE A 127 -14.20 5.81 -7.29
C ILE A 127 -13.57 6.92 -8.12
N GLY A 128 -12.25 6.86 -8.31
CA GLY A 128 -11.48 7.95 -8.90
C GLY A 128 -9.98 7.76 -8.77
N VAL A 129 -9.23 8.65 -9.44
CA VAL A 129 -7.79 8.81 -9.26
C VAL A 129 -7.55 10.14 -8.54
N ILE A 130 -6.77 10.11 -7.47
CA ILE A 130 -6.35 11.31 -6.74
C ILE A 130 -4.93 11.63 -7.19
N PRO A 131 -4.68 12.77 -7.86
CA PRO A 131 -3.31 13.21 -8.12
C PRO A 131 -2.67 13.66 -6.81
N ARG A 132 -1.47 13.16 -6.50
CA ARG A 132 -0.69 13.56 -5.34
C ARG A 132 0.57 14.27 -5.80
N LEU A 133 0.72 15.53 -5.39
CA LEU A 133 1.88 16.34 -5.73
C LEU A 133 3.13 15.76 -5.06
N THR A 134 4.14 15.40 -5.85
CA THR A 134 5.43 14.87 -5.39
C THR A 134 6.51 15.95 -5.39
N SER A 135 6.38 16.98 -6.22
CA SER A 135 7.26 18.15 -6.21
C SER A 135 6.46 19.44 -6.45
N ALA A 136 6.70 20.45 -5.61
CA ALA A 136 6.07 21.76 -5.73
C ALA A 136 6.75 22.66 -6.78
N GLN A 137 7.93 22.25 -7.26
CA GLN A 137 8.72 22.97 -8.25
C GLN A 137 8.92 22.10 -9.47
N ARG A 138 9.03 22.74 -10.63
CA ARG A 138 9.30 22.09 -11.90
C ARG A 138 10.69 21.41 -11.83
N PRO A 139 10.80 20.06 -11.85
CA PRO A 139 12.11 19.42 -11.97
C PRO A 139 12.84 19.99 -13.18
N SER A 140 14.10 20.39 -12.97
CA SER A 140 14.87 21.20 -13.91
C SER A 140 15.37 20.43 -15.14
N GLN A 141 15.13 19.11 -15.20
CA GLN A 141 15.68 18.20 -16.20
C GLN A 141 14.60 17.24 -16.74
N GLU A 142 13.63 17.77 -17.47
CA GLU A 142 12.73 16.92 -18.26
C GLU A 142 12.62 17.43 -19.70
N ASP A 143 12.72 16.50 -20.65
CA ASP A 143 12.78 16.79 -22.10
C ASP A 143 11.45 17.31 -22.66
N TYR A 144 10.33 17.07 -21.95
CA TYR A 144 8.98 17.41 -22.42
C TYR A 144 8.15 18.14 -21.35
N PHE A 145 7.45 17.37 -20.52
CA PHE A 145 6.61 17.89 -19.43
C PHE A 145 7.23 17.48 -18.12
N SER A 146 7.22 18.38 -17.15
CA SER A 146 7.76 18.09 -15.85
C SER A 146 6.74 17.30 -15.03
N ILE A 147 7.09 16.07 -14.69
CA ILE A 147 6.26 15.19 -13.88
C ILE A 147 6.39 15.66 -12.43
N THR A 148 5.30 16.20 -11.90
CA THR A 148 5.24 16.82 -10.54
C THR A 148 4.29 16.10 -9.60
N HIS A 149 3.65 15.04 -10.07
CA HIS A 149 2.67 14.29 -9.31
C HIS A 149 2.79 12.80 -9.61
N ASP A 150 2.27 12.01 -8.68
CA ASP A 150 1.91 10.62 -8.89
C ASP A 150 0.41 10.45 -8.59
N TYR A 151 -0.06 9.21 -8.56
CA TYR A 151 -1.49 8.88 -8.57
C TYR A 151 -1.85 7.97 -7.41
N ILE A 152 -3.04 8.16 -6.86
CA ILE A 152 -3.68 7.21 -5.96
C ILE A 152 -4.96 6.70 -6.63
N ILE A 153 -4.94 5.45 -7.07
CA ILE A 153 -6.11 4.78 -7.67
C ILE A 153 -6.99 4.26 -6.55
N SER A 154 -8.28 4.59 -6.60
CA SER A 154 -9.24 4.27 -5.54
C SER A 154 -10.40 3.41 -6.05
N HIS A 155 -10.62 2.27 -5.39
CA HIS A 155 -11.76 1.37 -5.63
C HIS A 155 -12.45 1.03 -4.32
N VAL A 156 -13.71 0.63 -4.42
CA VAL A 156 -14.49 0.10 -3.30
C VAL A 156 -14.87 -1.34 -3.55
N LYS A 157 -15.17 -2.09 -2.49
CA LYS A 157 -15.63 -3.47 -2.65
C LYS A 157 -17.04 -3.53 -3.24
N ASN A 158 -17.93 -2.64 -2.81
CA ASN A 158 -19.28 -2.50 -3.34
C ASN A 158 -19.75 -1.05 -3.23
N LYS A 159 -19.85 -0.36 -4.37
CA LYS A 159 -20.21 1.06 -4.44
C LYS A 159 -21.65 1.35 -3.99
N ASN A 160 -22.56 0.39 -4.13
CA ASN A 160 -23.95 0.55 -3.70
C ASN A 160 -24.11 0.66 -2.18
N LEU A 161 -23.09 0.27 -1.41
CA LEU A 161 -23.10 0.31 0.05
C LEU A 161 -22.33 1.51 0.61
N ILE A 162 -21.89 2.41 -0.26
CA ILE A 162 -21.16 3.61 0.12
C ILE A 162 -22.06 4.80 -0.16
N PHE A 163 -22.53 5.41 0.93
CA PHE A 163 -23.17 6.72 0.86
C PHE A 163 -22.08 7.77 0.66
N ILE A 164 -21.91 8.20 -0.60
CA ILE A 164 -21.22 9.45 -0.88
C ILE A 164 -22.31 10.53 -0.80
N MET A 165 -22.30 11.30 0.29
CA MET A 165 -23.06 12.55 0.40
C MET A 165 -22.44 13.63 -0.48
#